data_AF-A0A238U5E0-F1
#
_entry.id   AF-A0A238U5E0-F1
#
_cell.length_a   1.000
_cell.length_b   1.000
_cell.length_c   1.000
_cell.angle_alpha   90.00
_cell.angle_beta   90.00
_cell.angle_gamma   90.00
#
_symmetry.space_group_name_H-M   'P 1'
#
loop_
_entity.id
_entity.type
_entity.pdbx_description
1 polymer ?
#
loop_
_entity_poly.entity_id
_entity_poly.type
_entity_poly.pdbx_seq_one_letter_code
_entity_poly.pdbx_strand_id
1 'polypeptide(L)' 'MVSLKTLKEYDFNRITDYYEYILLSIVNGQRKQAERLTKKLSTTQKIDAFEYLENYPNKAALECKTLILNSI' A
#
# COMPACT_ATOMS: atom_id res chain seq x y z
N MET A 1 2.47 7.51 9.67
CA MET A 1 2.99 6.14 9.75
C MET A 1 1.85 5.23 10.16
N VAL A 2 1.68 4.10 9.47
CA VAL A 2 0.66 3.12 9.83
C VAL A 2 1.12 2.40 11.10
N SER A 3 0.28 2.41 12.12
CA SER A 3 0.59 1.82 13.43
C SER A 3 -0.22 0.54 13.67
N LEU A 4 0.11 -0.21 14.72
CA LEU A 4 -0.71 -1.35 15.15
C LEU A 4 -2.17 -0.95 15.44
N LYS A 5 -2.39 0.26 15.97
CA LYS A 5 -3.75 0.80 16.15
C LYS A 5 -4.47 0.95 14.82
N THR A 6 -3.78 1.52 13.83
CA THR A 6 -4.31 1.67 12.47
C THR A 6 -4.63 0.32 11.86
N LEU A 7 -3.77 -0.70 12.01
CA LEU A 7 -4.05 -2.04 11.50
C LEU A 7 -5.32 -2.64 12.13
N LYS A 8 -5.48 -2.51 13.46
CA LYS A 8 -6.69 -2.94 14.15
C LYS A 8 -7.96 -2.21 13.67
N GLU A 9 -7.88 -0.92 13.32
CA GLU A 9 -9.03 -0.17 12.78
C GLU A 9 -9.52 -0.71 11.43
N TYR A 10 -8.66 -1.39 10.67
CA TYR A 10 -9.02 -2.07 9.42
C TYR A 10 -9.17 -3.59 9.59
N ASP A 11 -9.16 -4.11 10.83
CA ASP A 11 -9.13 -5.55 11.14
C ASP A 11 -7.97 -6.32 10.45
N PHE A 12 -6.81 -5.66 10.31
CA PHE A 12 -5.59 -6.25 9.76
C PHE A 12 -4.68 -6.81 10.85
N ASN A 13 -4.08 -7.96 10.57
CA ASN A 13 -3.17 -8.65 11.48
C ASN A 13 -1.72 -8.25 11.25
N ARG A 14 -1.38 -7.92 10.00
CA ARG A 14 -0.01 -7.62 9.55
C ARG A 14 0.00 -6.36 8.69
N ILE A 15 1.17 -5.73 8.62
CA ILE A 15 1.37 -4.56 7.74
C ILE A 15 1.24 -4.94 6.25
N THR A 16 1.56 -6.18 5.89
CA THR A 16 1.36 -6.72 4.54
C THR A 16 -0.09 -6.71 4.10
N ASP A 17 -1.03 -6.96 5.01
CA ASP A 17 -2.48 -6.89 4.74
C ASP A 17 -2.88 -5.44 4.34
N TYR A 18 -2.22 -4.44 4.94
CA TYR A 18 -2.40 -3.05 4.57
C TYR A 18 -1.83 -2.75 3.18
N TYR A 19 -0.68 -3.34 2.81
CA TYR A 19 -0.11 -3.20 1.45
C TYR A 19 -1.01 -3.84 0.40
N GLU A 20 -1.53 -5.03 0.68
CA GLU A 20 -2.52 -5.70 -0.18
C GLU A 20 -3.78 -4.86 -0.32
N TYR A 21 -4.22 -4.20 0.74
CA TYR A 21 -5.38 -3.32 0.66
C TYR A 21 -5.16 -2.10 -0.24
N ILE A 22 -3.94 -1.54 -0.27
CA ILE A 22 -3.57 -0.50 -1.24
C ILE A 22 -3.65 -1.07 -2.66
N LEU A 23 -3.07 -2.25 -2.89
CA LEU A 23 -3.11 -2.91 -4.20
C LEU A 23 -4.54 -3.20 -4.66
N LEU A 24 -5.38 -3.75 -3.78
CA LEU A 24 -6.79 -4.01 -4.05
C LEU A 24 -7.56 -2.73 -4.37
N SER A 25 -7.23 -1.62 -3.71
CA SER A 25 -7.81 -0.31 -4.04
C SER A 25 -7.49 0.09 -5.48
N ILE A 26 -6.30 -0.23 -6.00
CA ILE A 26 -5.95 -0.01 -7.41
C ILE A 26 -6.72 -0.96 -8.34
N VAL A 27 -6.75 -2.25 -8.02
CA VAL A 27 -7.50 -3.26 -8.79
C VAL A 27 -8.98 -2.87 -8.92
N ASN A 28 -9.56 -2.30 -7.86
CA ASN A 28 -10.95 -1.85 -7.83
C ASN A 28 -11.17 -0.45 -8.44
N GLY A 29 -10.15 0.16 -9.05
CA GLY A 29 -10.25 1.51 -9.65
C GLY A 29 -10.34 2.66 -8.64
N GLN A 30 -10.13 2.40 -7.35
CA GLN A 30 -10.22 3.36 -6.25
C GLN A 30 -8.89 4.11 -6.04
N ARG A 31 -8.36 4.71 -7.10
CA ARG A 31 -7.01 5.33 -7.10
C ARG A 31 -6.82 6.40 -6.01
N LYS A 32 -7.81 7.26 -5.78
CA LYS A 32 -7.78 8.28 -4.71
C LYS A 32 -7.65 7.67 -3.31
N GLN A 33 -8.23 6.48 -3.10
CA GLN A 33 -8.11 5.77 -1.84
C GLN A 33 -6.70 5.21 -1.67
N ALA A 34 -6.16 4.55 -2.71
CA ALA A 34 -4.79 4.05 -2.71
C ALA A 34 -3.80 5.20 -2.40
N GLU A 35 -3.93 6.35 -3.06
CA GLU A 35 -3.12 7.54 -2.78
C GLU A 35 -3.18 7.99 -1.31
N ARG A 36 -4.38 8.03 -0.72
CA ARG A 36 -4.55 8.38 0.70
C ARG A 36 -3.91 7.35 1.62
N LEU A 37 -4.07 6.06 1.32
CA LEU A 37 -3.52 4.97 2.13
C LEU A 37 -1.99 4.96 2.07
N THR A 38 -1.41 5.15 0.88
CA THR A 38 0.04 5.24 0.65
C THR A 38 0.65 6.44 1.37
N LYS A 39 -0.02 7.60 1.37
CA LYS A 39 0.44 8.79 2.11
C LYS A 39 0.54 8.58 3.62
N LYS A 40 -0.22 7.64 4.19
CA LYS A 40 -0.18 7.34 5.62
C LYS A 40 1.04 6.49 6.02
N LEU A 41 1.66 5.78 5.07
CA LEU A 41 2.88 5.02 5.29
C LEU A 41 4.06 5.95 5.64
N SER A 42 4.94 5.52 6.54
CA SER A 42 6.25 6.16 6.67
C SER A 42 7.14 5.84 5.48
N THR A 43 8.26 6.56 5.33
CA THR A 43 9.26 6.29 4.28
C THR A 43 9.75 4.84 4.31
N THR A 44 10.07 4.30 5.49
CA THR A 44 10.48 2.89 5.64
C THR A 44 9.36 1.92 5.22
N GLN A 45 8.12 2.19 5.59
CA GLN A 45 6.98 1.35 5.19
C GLN A 45 6.67 1.44 3.69
N LYS A 46 6.98 2.57 3.05
CA LYS A 46 6.87 2.71 1.59
C LYS A 46 7.90 1.87 0.87
N ILE A 47 9.15 1.83 1.36
CA ILE A 47 10.20 0.97 0.82
C ILE A 47 9.80 -0.50 0.98
N ASP A 48 9.37 -0.91 2.18
CA ASP A 48 8.90 -2.26 2.47
C ASP A 48 7.70 -2.66 1.58
N ALA A 49 6.73 -1.76 1.40
CA ALA A 49 5.61 -1.99 0.48
C ALA A 49 6.05 -2.11 -1.00
N PHE A 50 7.06 -1.32 -1.41
CA PHE A 50 7.60 -1.40 -2.77
C PHE A 50 8.25 -2.76 -3.03
N GLU A 51 9.09 -3.22 -2.10
CA GLU A 51 9.74 -4.55 -2.14
C GLU A 51 8.71 -5.68 -2.12
N TYR A 52 7.69 -5.58 -1.25
CA TYR A 52 6.59 -6.54 -1.21
C TYR A 52 5.92 -6.71 -2.57
N LEU A 53 5.66 -5.60 -3.27
CA LEU A 53 5.00 -5.55 -4.57
C LEU A 53 5.87 -5.99 -5.75
N GLU A 54 7.19 -6.15 -5.58
CA GLU A 54 8.05 -6.69 -6.64
C GLU A 54 7.70 -8.14 -6.99
N ASN A 55 7.18 -8.90 -6.02
CA ASN A 55 6.77 -10.28 -6.21
C ASN A 55 5.49 -10.44 -7.06
N TYR A 56 4.84 -9.35 -7.45
CA TYR A 56 3.58 -9.36 -8.20
C TYR A 56 3.79 -8.77 -9.61
N PRO A 57 3.99 -9.60 -10.65
CA PRO A 57 4.24 -9.13 -12.02
C PRO A 57 2.94 -8.78 -12.76
N ASN A 58 2.09 -7.94 -12.16
CA ASN A 58 0.84 -7.50 -12.79
C ASN A 58 0.76 -5.96 -12.91
N LYS A 59 -0.10 -5.49 -13.82
CA LYS A 59 -0.24 -4.06 -14.15
C LYS A 59 -0.66 -3.21 -12.94
N ALA A 60 -1.52 -3.74 -12.08
CA ALA A 60 -1.99 -3.05 -10.89
C ALA A 60 -0.87 -2.87 -9.85
N ALA A 61 -0.01 -3.89 -9.67
CA ALA A 61 1.15 -3.82 -8.81
C ALA A 61 2.17 -2.80 -9.33
N LEU A 62 2.38 -2.71 -10.65
CA LEU A 62 3.22 -1.68 -11.25
C LEU A 62 2.67 -0.27 -10.95
N GLU A 63 1.38 -0.06 -11.15
CA GLU A 63 0.71 1.22 -10.84
C GLU A 63 0.81 1.58 -9.34
N CYS A 64 0.60 0.59 -8.47
CA CYS A 64 0.75 0.76 -7.03
C CYS A 64 2.19 1.14 -6.64
N LYS A 65 3.20 0.49 -7.25
CA LYS A 65 4.62 0.86 -7.05
C LYS A 65 4.92 2.28 -7.52
N THR A 66 4.41 2.70 -8.67
CA THR A 66 4.56 4.09 -9.14
C THR A 66 3.94 5.09 -8.17
N LEU A 67 2.77 4.79 -7.60
CA LEU A 67 2.14 5.64 -6.59
C LEU A 67 2.97 5.74 -5.31
N ILE A 68 3.56 4.63 -4.86
CA ILE A 68 4.45 4.60 -3.70
C ILE A 68 5.68 5.46 -3.97
N LEU A 69 6.36 5.25 -5.10
CA LEU A 69 7.57 5.99 -5.48
C LEU A 69 7.34 7.51 -5.52
N ASN A 70 6.23 7.95 -6.11
CA ASN A 70 5.87 9.37 -6.20
C ASN A 70 5.47 10.01 -4.86
N SER A 71 5.36 9.20 -3.80
CA SER A 71 4.96 9.66 -2.47
C SER A 71 6.10 9.66 -1.46
N ILE A 72 7.27 9.08 -1.80
CA ILE A 72 8.49 9.09 -0.97
C ILE A 72 9.03 10.51 -0.88
#